data_AF-A0A7V4V805-F1
#
_entry.id   AF-A0A7V4V805-F1
#
_cell.length_a   1.000
_cell.length_b   1.000
_cell.length_c   1.000
_cell.angle_alpha   90.00
_cell.angle_beta   90.00
_cell.angle_gamma   90.00
#
_symmetry.space_group_name_H-M   'P 1'
#
loop_
_entity.id
_entity.type
_entity.pdbx_description
1 polymer ?
#
loop_
_entity_poly.entity_id
_entity_poly.type
_entity_poly.pdbx_seq_one_letter_code
_entity_poly.pdbx_strand_id
1 'polypeptide(L)'
;MVIKILESSPLEIIDNFIRDIWVECCGHLSHFLYKKSEVPMNIKLSSFAVGDVLEYEYDFGTTTHIKLKIIDKIESVKDKMIIVLFRNIEPEYKCVECGKIANMICRNCLEFLCEECMDKHECVEEIGEDIVVPLVNSPRTGECAYTGCDEKLVKKYFPKEII
;
A
#
# COMPACT_ATOMS: atom_id res chain seq x y z
N MET A 1 -0.53 5.01 7.89
CA MET A 1 -1.98 5.13 7.65
C MET A 1 -2.74 4.69 8.90
N VAL A 2 -3.85 5.33 9.23
CA VAL A 2 -4.75 4.96 10.34
C VAL A 2 -6.16 4.87 9.80
N ILE A 3 -6.87 3.79 10.15
CA ILE A 3 -8.25 3.54 9.72
C ILE A 3 -9.16 3.31 10.93
N LYS A 4 -10.44 3.63 10.75
CA LYS A 4 -11.54 3.18 11.61
C LYS A 4 -12.31 2.09 10.88
N ILE A 5 -12.58 0.96 11.53
CA ILE A 5 -13.32 -0.16 10.95
C ILE A 5 -14.27 -0.77 11.99
N LEU A 6 -15.42 -1.29 11.57
CA LEU A 6 -16.33 -2.02 12.45
C LEU A 6 -15.68 -3.30 12.95
N GLU A 7 -15.71 -3.56 14.26
CA GLU A 7 -15.08 -4.75 14.85
C GLU A 7 -15.67 -6.08 14.35
N SER A 8 -16.93 -6.06 13.90
CA SER A 8 -17.59 -7.23 13.34
C SER A 8 -17.14 -7.57 11.91
N SER A 9 -16.26 -6.76 11.31
CA SER A 9 -15.76 -6.94 9.94
C SER A 9 -14.82 -8.14 9.85
N PRO A 10 -14.96 -9.00 8.83
CA PRO A 10 -13.96 -10.02 8.54
C PRO A 10 -12.65 -9.39 8.02
N LEU A 11 -11.52 -10.08 8.18
CA LEU A 11 -10.22 -9.64 7.66
C LEU A 11 -10.21 -9.47 6.13
N GLU A 12 -11.07 -10.19 5.40
CA GLU A 12 -11.30 -10.00 3.96
C GLU A 12 -11.59 -8.53 3.58
N ILE A 13 -12.25 -7.77 4.47
CA ILE A 13 -12.56 -6.36 4.20
C ILE A 13 -11.31 -5.50 4.35
N ILE A 14 -10.40 -5.89 5.23
CA ILE A 14 -9.09 -5.25 5.40
C ILE A 14 -8.19 -5.60 4.21
N ASP A 15 -8.21 -6.85 3.74
CA ASP A 15 -7.48 -7.28 2.54
C ASP A 15 -7.88 -6.45 1.31
N ASN A 16 -9.18 -6.40 1.01
CA ASN A 16 -9.70 -5.60 -0.10
C ASN A 16 -9.32 -4.12 0.02
N PHE A 17 -9.35 -3.57 1.23
CA PHE A 17 -8.92 -2.21 1.49
C PHE A 17 -7.42 -1.98 1.22
N ILE A 18 -6.56 -2.89 1.68
CA ILE A 18 -5.10 -2.80 1.45
C ILE A 18 -4.80 -2.93 -0.04
N ARG A 19 -5.48 -3.85 -0.74
CA ARG A 19 -5.41 -4.02 -2.19
C ARG A 19 -5.77 -2.74 -2.93
N ASP A 20 -6.92 -2.15 -2.62
CA ASP A 20 -7.42 -0.94 -3.26
C ASP A 20 -6.50 0.28 -3.05
N ILE A 21 -5.83 0.39 -1.89
CA ILE A 21 -5.02 1.57 -1.56
C ILE A 21 -3.54 1.40 -1.90
N TRP A 22 -2.96 0.21 -1.74
CA TRP A 22 -1.50 0.06 -1.72
C TRP A 22 -0.93 -1.06 -2.60
N VAL A 23 -1.57 -2.22 -2.74
CA VAL A 23 -0.79 -3.39 -3.23
C VAL A 23 -1.29 -4.06 -4.49
N GLU A 24 -2.55 -3.84 -4.91
CA GLU A 24 -3.10 -4.61 -6.03
C GLU A 24 -2.43 -4.25 -7.36
N CYS A 25 -1.82 -5.24 -8.01
CA CYS A 25 -1.20 -5.08 -9.33
C CYS A 25 -1.69 -6.08 -10.38
N CYS A 26 -1.92 -7.35 -10.03
CA CYS A 26 -2.36 -8.37 -10.99
C CYS A 26 -3.03 -9.62 -10.36
N GLY A 27 -3.69 -9.44 -9.23
CA GLY A 27 -4.50 -10.48 -8.57
C GLY A 27 -3.70 -11.49 -7.76
N HIS A 28 -2.55 -11.09 -7.22
CA HIS A 28 -1.74 -11.99 -6.40
C HIS A 28 -2.46 -12.44 -5.12
N LEU A 29 -1.97 -13.54 -4.54
CA LEU A 29 -2.44 -14.05 -3.27
C LEU A 29 -1.97 -13.17 -2.10
N SER A 30 -2.74 -13.20 -1.02
CA SER A 30 -2.42 -12.56 0.24
C SER A 30 -2.87 -13.42 1.42
N HIS A 31 -2.27 -13.19 2.59
CA HIS A 31 -2.71 -13.80 3.83
C HIS A 31 -2.46 -12.89 5.04
N PHE A 32 -3.03 -13.27 6.18
CA PHE A 32 -2.75 -12.65 7.47
C PHE A 32 -2.11 -13.65 8.40
N LEU A 33 -1.11 -13.19 9.15
CA LEU A 33 -0.49 -13.92 10.24
C LEU A 33 -0.82 -13.24 11.56
N TYR A 34 -1.21 -14.03 12.56
CA TYR A 34 -1.30 -13.60 13.95
C TYR A 34 -0.43 -14.51 14.80
N LYS A 35 0.52 -13.93 15.54
CA LYS A 35 1.51 -14.69 16.34
C LYS A 35 2.23 -15.77 15.52
N LYS A 36 2.61 -15.44 14.27
CA LYS A 36 3.27 -16.32 13.29
C LYS A 36 2.44 -17.49 12.76
N SER A 37 1.14 -17.51 13.03
CA SER A 37 0.21 -18.50 12.48
C SER A 37 -0.75 -17.82 11.52
N GLU A 38 -0.99 -18.45 10.38
CA GLU A 38 -2.01 -17.98 9.43
C GLU A 38 -3.40 -17.99 10.06
N VAL A 39 -4.16 -16.94 9.80
CA VAL A 39 -5.56 -16.82 10.23
C VAL A 39 -6.48 -16.69 9.01
N PRO A 40 -7.68 -17.30 9.04
CA PRO A 40 -8.55 -17.31 7.87
C PRO A 40 -9.15 -15.92 7.61
N MET A 41 -9.34 -15.56 6.33
CA MET A 41 -9.88 -14.26 5.91
C MET A 41 -11.27 -13.92 6.49
N ASN A 42 -12.07 -14.95 6.82
CA ASN A 42 -13.41 -14.78 7.38
C ASN A 42 -13.43 -14.53 8.90
N ILE A 43 -12.28 -14.58 9.59
CA ILE A 43 -12.21 -14.24 11.01
C ILE A 43 -12.52 -12.76 11.21
N LYS A 44 -13.33 -12.45 12.21
CA LYS A 44 -13.73 -11.07 12.53
C LYS A 44 -12.62 -10.35 13.30
N LEU A 45 -12.53 -9.04 13.10
CA LEU A 45 -11.58 -8.20 13.84
C LEU A 45 -11.81 -8.25 15.36
N SER A 46 -13.05 -8.47 15.80
CA SER A 46 -13.43 -8.66 17.20
C SER A 46 -12.76 -9.87 17.87
N SER A 47 -12.13 -10.77 17.12
CA SER A 47 -11.36 -11.89 17.66
C SER A 47 -9.98 -11.49 18.19
N PHE A 48 -9.57 -10.24 17.98
CA PHE A 48 -8.27 -9.71 18.39
C PHE A 48 -8.44 -8.58 19.41
N ALA A 49 -7.46 -8.44 20.31
CA ALA A 49 -7.47 -7.46 21.37
C ALA A 49 -6.77 -6.15 20.96
N VAL A 50 -7.09 -5.07 21.68
CA VAL A 50 -6.29 -3.83 21.59
C VAL A 50 -4.83 -4.14 21.94
N GLY A 51 -3.92 -3.65 21.11
CA GLY A 51 -2.49 -3.92 21.19
C GLY A 51 -2.01 -5.09 20.34
N ASP A 52 -2.91 -5.97 19.86
CA ASP A 52 -2.53 -7.04 18.95
C ASP A 52 -2.00 -6.49 17.62
N VAL A 53 -1.06 -7.25 17.05
CA VAL A 53 -0.46 -6.97 15.75
C VAL A 53 -0.71 -8.17 14.84
N LEU A 54 -1.28 -7.90 13.67
CA LEU A 54 -1.36 -8.83 12.56
C LEU A 54 -0.30 -8.45 11.53
N GLU A 55 0.30 -9.45 10.91
CA GLU A 55 1.14 -9.28 9.73
C GLU A 55 0.30 -9.62 8.51
N TYR A 56 0.50 -8.89 7.42
CA TYR A 56 -0.15 -9.08 6.14
C TYR A 56 0.92 -9.19 5.08
N GLU A 57 0.81 -10.19 4.23
CA GLU A 57 1.72 -10.40 3.12
C GLU A 57 0.93 -10.48 1.83
N TYR A 58 1.36 -9.73 0.82
CA TYR A 58 0.79 -9.74 -0.52
C TYR A 58 1.88 -10.10 -1.52
N ASP A 59 1.54 -11.00 -2.45
CA ASP A 59 2.44 -11.64 -3.41
C ASP A 59 3.53 -12.48 -2.72
N PHE A 60 3.60 -13.78 -3.03
CA PHE A 60 4.62 -14.66 -2.47
C PHE A 60 5.90 -14.74 -3.33
N GLY A 61 5.90 -14.15 -4.52
CA GLY A 61 7.09 -14.01 -5.36
C GLY A 61 7.92 -12.79 -4.98
N THR A 62 7.27 -11.62 -4.88
CA THR A 62 7.89 -10.36 -4.45
C THR A 62 7.11 -9.77 -3.28
N THR A 63 7.35 -10.28 -2.08
CA THR A 63 6.45 -10.05 -0.95
C THR A 63 6.48 -8.63 -0.41
N THR A 64 5.29 -8.02 -0.36
CA THR A 64 5.08 -6.77 0.38
C THR A 64 4.54 -7.07 1.76
N HIS A 65 5.32 -6.75 2.79
CA HIS A 65 4.94 -6.98 4.19
C HIS A 65 4.31 -5.73 4.81
N ILE A 66 3.13 -5.87 5.40
CA ILE A 66 2.41 -4.80 6.11
C ILE A 66 2.08 -5.26 7.53
N LYS A 67 2.27 -4.38 8.51
CA LYS A 67 1.88 -4.64 9.90
C LYS A 67 0.65 -3.83 10.27
N LEU A 68 -0.34 -4.50 10.84
CA LEU A 68 -1.59 -3.91 11.29
C LEU A 68 -1.66 -4.02 12.81
N LYS A 69 -1.69 -2.86 13.48
CA LYS A 69 -1.84 -2.80 14.94
C LYS A 69 -3.24 -2.34 15.30
N ILE A 70 -3.91 -3.06 16.19
CA ILE A 70 -5.16 -2.61 16.78
C ILE A 70 -4.82 -1.58 17.85
N ILE A 71 -5.09 -0.32 17.57
CA ILE A 71 -4.66 0.80 18.42
C ILE A 71 -5.63 1.01 19.59
N ASP A 72 -6.94 1.02 19.31
CA ASP A 72 -7.97 1.26 20.31
C ASP A 72 -9.35 0.83 19.79
N LYS A 73 -10.36 0.82 20.68
CA LYS A 73 -11.77 0.61 20.36
C LYS A 73 -12.58 1.82 20.83
N ILE A 74 -13.28 2.44 19.89
CA ILE A 74 -14.11 3.63 20.16
C ILE A 74 -15.58 3.37 19.82
N GLU A 75 -16.48 4.03 20.54
CA GLU A 75 -17.87 4.12 20.14
C GLU A 75 -18.02 5.12 18.98
N SER A 76 -18.81 4.76 17.98
CA SER A 76 -19.01 5.60 16.78
C SER A 76 -20.42 5.41 16.23
N VAL A 77 -20.98 6.48 15.70
CA VAL A 77 -22.18 6.42 14.85
C VAL A 77 -21.84 5.61 13.60
N LYS A 78 -22.75 4.73 13.16
CA LYS A 78 -22.54 3.84 12.01
C LYS A 78 -22.61 4.62 10.70
N ASP A 79 -21.45 5.02 10.15
CA ASP A 79 -21.37 5.66 8.83
C ASP A 79 -20.91 4.70 7.73
N LYS A 80 -19.65 4.26 7.78
CA LYS A 80 -19.07 3.31 6.82
C LYS A 80 -18.37 2.18 7.56
N MET A 81 -18.30 1.04 6.90
CA MET A 81 -17.65 -0.16 7.44
C MET A 81 -16.16 0.07 7.73
N ILE A 82 -15.47 0.81 6.85
CA ILE A 82 -14.07 1.19 6.98
C ILE A 82 -13.88 2.62 6.47
N ILE A 83 -13.10 3.43 7.20
CA ILE A 83 -12.82 4.84 6.91
C ILE A 83 -11.33 5.11 7.15
N VAL A 84 -10.69 5.83 6.23
CA VAL A 84 -9.33 6.37 6.45
C VAL A 84 -9.43 7.61 7.34
N LEU A 85 -8.73 7.57 8.48
CA LEU A 85 -8.60 8.72 9.38
C LEU A 85 -7.34 9.53 9.06
N PHE A 86 -6.23 8.85 8.76
CA PHE A 86 -4.96 9.48 8.41
C PHE A 86 -4.24 8.67 7.33
N ARG A 87 -3.71 9.34 6.31
CA ARG A 87 -2.76 8.78 5.34
C ARG A 87 -1.47 9.56 5.40
N ASN A 88 -0.34 8.89 5.22
CA ASN A 88 0.95 9.58 5.14
C ASN A 88 1.00 10.42 3.86
N ILE A 89 1.72 11.54 3.94
CA ILE A 89 2.12 12.30 2.77
C ILE A 89 3.21 11.50 2.05
N GLU A 90 3.17 11.52 0.72
CA GLU A 90 4.22 10.91 -0.09
C GLU A 90 5.57 11.62 0.17
N PRO A 91 6.65 10.89 0.48
CA PRO A 91 7.96 11.52 0.64
C PRO A 91 8.43 12.13 -0.68
N GLU A 92 9.05 13.30 -0.62
CA GLU A 92 9.74 13.84 -1.79
C GLU A 92 11.13 13.20 -1.93
N TYR A 93 11.43 12.74 -3.14
CA TYR A 93 12.74 12.19 -3.50
C TYR A 93 13.43 13.12 -4.48
N LYS A 94 14.77 13.08 -4.52
CA LYS A 94 15.58 13.86 -5.45
C LYS A 94 16.14 12.96 -6.54
N CYS A 95 16.10 13.45 -7.77
CA CYS A 95 16.68 12.78 -8.92
C CYS A 95 18.19 12.70 -8.74
N VAL A 96 18.76 11.50 -8.89
CA VAL A 96 20.20 11.26 -8.75
C VAL A 96 21.03 12.03 -9.78
N GLU A 97 20.48 12.28 -10.98
CA GLU A 97 21.17 12.94 -12.09
C GLU A 97 21.19 14.48 -11.98
N CYS A 98 20.07 15.10 -11.60
CA CYS A 98 19.90 16.56 -11.68
C CYS A 98 19.48 17.25 -10.38
N GLY A 99 19.13 16.49 -9.33
CA GLY A 99 18.70 17.04 -8.04
C GLY A 99 17.29 17.66 -8.02
N LYS A 100 16.55 17.65 -9.13
CA LYS A 100 15.10 18.00 -9.16
C LYS A 100 14.28 16.95 -8.37
N ILE A 101 12.99 17.21 -8.18
CA ILE A 101 12.08 16.22 -7.60
C ILE A 101 12.02 15.00 -8.53
N ALA A 102 12.19 13.81 -7.97
CA ALA A 102 12.03 12.54 -8.67
C ALA A 102 10.60 12.02 -8.55
N ASN A 103 10.12 11.40 -9.61
CA ASN A 103 8.82 10.76 -9.71
C ASN A 103 8.89 9.38 -10.36
N MET A 104 10.10 8.87 -10.61
CA MET A 104 10.38 7.56 -11.16
C MET A 104 11.41 6.83 -10.29
N ILE A 105 11.39 5.49 -10.33
CA ILE A 105 12.35 4.61 -9.68
C ILE A 105 12.85 3.55 -10.67
N CYS A 106 14.16 3.36 -10.73
CA CYS A 106 14.76 2.24 -11.46
C CYS A 106 14.69 0.97 -10.61
N ARG A 107 14.03 -0.08 -11.10
CA ARG A 107 13.84 -1.34 -10.36
C ARG A 107 15.12 -2.18 -10.26
N ASN A 108 16.11 -1.90 -11.12
CA ASN A 108 17.39 -2.61 -11.13
C ASN A 108 18.37 -2.06 -10.08
N CYS A 109 18.57 -0.74 -10.04
CA CYS A 109 19.55 -0.11 -9.15
C CYS A 109 18.94 0.65 -7.97
N LEU A 110 17.61 0.79 -7.91
CA LEU A 110 16.85 1.49 -6.87
C LEU A 110 17.08 3.02 -6.81
N GLU A 111 17.63 3.61 -7.87
CA GLU A 111 17.82 5.05 -7.97
C GLU A 111 16.52 5.79 -8.33
N PHE A 112 16.38 7.00 -7.78
CA PHE A 112 15.26 7.89 -8.06
C PHE A 112 15.58 8.83 -9.20
N LEU A 113 14.66 8.94 -10.16
CA LEU A 113 14.84 9.69 -11.39
C LEU A 113 13.64 10.65 -11.60
N CYS A 114 13.88 11.76 -12.29
CA CYS A 114 12.79 12.53 -12.88
C CYS A 114 12.54 12.06 -14.31
N GLU A 115 11.35 12.34 -14.84
CA GLU A 115 10.98 12.04 -16.24
C GLU A 115 12.00 12.57 -17.28
N GLU A 116 12.64 13.72 -17.04
CA GLU A 116 13.63 14.27 -17.99
C GLU A 116 14.95 13.48 -18.04
N CYS A 117 15.28 12.76 -16.96
CA CYS A 117 16.55 12.05 -16.81
C CYS A 117 16.43 10.54 -17.00
N MET A 118 15.21 9.97 -16.95
CA MET A 118 15.04 8.51 -16.99
C MET A 118 15.54 7.86 -18.29
N ASP A 119 15.29 8.47 -19.45
CA ASP A 119 15.63 7.88 -20.76
C ASP A 119 17.14 7.72 -20.99
N LYS A 120 17.95 8.47 -20.23
CA LYS A 120 19.42 8.45 -20.33
C LYS A 120 20.06 7.62 -19.22
N HIS A 121 19.25 7.03 -18.35
CA HIS A 121 19.74 6.24 -17.26
C HIS A 121 20.33 4.92 -17.80
N GLU A 122 21.53 4.54 -17.34
CA GLU A 122 22.30 3.40 -17.87
C GLU A 122 21.47 2.10 -17.94
N CYS A 123 20.65 1.81 -16.91
CA CYS A 123 19.81 0.61 -16.91
C CYS A 123 18.75 0.62 -18.02
N VAL A 124 18.30 1.78 -18.48
CA VAL A 124 17.35 1.88 -19.59
C VAL A 124 18.01 1.51 -20.91
N GLU A 125 19.26 1.91 -21.12
CA GLU A 125 20.02 1.50 -22.32
C GLU A 125 20.32 -0.01 -22.34
N GLU A 126 20.61 -0.60 -21.17
CA GLU A 126 20.97 -2.01 -21.05
C GLU A 126 19.77 -2.98 -21.07
N ILE A 127 18.68 -2.60 -20.40
CA ILE A 127 17.54 -3.50 -20.10
C ILE A 127 16.26 -3.06 -20.83
N GLY A 128 16.11 -1.76 -21.09
CA GLY A 128 14.92 -1.16 -21.70
C GLY A 128 14.14 -0.25 -20.75
N GLU A 129 13.26 0.59 -21.31
CA GLU A 129 12.50 1.63 -20.61
C GLU A 129 11.63 1.09 -19.46
N ASP A 130 11.10 -0.13 -19.60
CA ASP A 130 10.24 -0.75 -18.60
C ASP A 130 10.95 -0.95 -17.24
N ILE A 131 12.28 -0.89 -17.17
CA ILE A 131 13.00 -1.02 -15.90
C ILE A 131 12.76 0.15 -14.95
N VAL A 132 12.39 1.32 -15.49
CA VAL A 132 12.06 2.52 -14.73
C VAL A 132 10.55 2.67 -14.66
N VAL A 133 10.02 2.72 -13.44
CA VAL A 133 8.57 2.77 -13.19
C VAL A 133 8.21 3.98 -12.33
N PRO A 134 6.94 4.42 -12.35
CA PRO A 134 6.48 5.50 -11.48
C PRO A 134 6.78 5.23 -10.01
N LEU A 135 7.29 6.26 -9.33
CA LEU A 135 7.39 6.29 -7.88
C LEU A 135 6.03 6.68 -7.32
N VAL A 136 5.49 5.86 -6.42
CA VAL A 136 4.14 6.05 -5.87
C VAL A 136 4.11 5.90 -4.35
N ASN A 137 3.11 6.52 -3.72
CA ASN A 137 2.88 6.47 -2.27
C ASN A 137 2.33 5.11 -1.79
N SER A 138 3.14 4.07 -1.95
CA SER A 138 2.84 2.68 -1.60
C SER A 138 4.11 1.91 -1.22
N PRO A 139 4.03 0.98 -0.25
CA PRO A 139 5.13 0.03 0.02
C PRO A 139 5.40 -0.95 -1.13
N ARG A 140 4.53 -1.02 -2.14
CA ARG A 140 4.66 -1.87 -3.35
C ARG A 140 5.37 -1.14 -4.51
N THR A 141 5.78 0.12 -4.33
CA THR A 141 6.44 0.90 -5.39
C THR A 141 7.70 0.19 -5.90
N GLY A 142 7.92 0.20 -7.21
CA GLY A 142 9.09 -0.46 -7.82
C GLY A 142 8.95 -1.98 -7.98
N GLU A 143 7.86 -2.58 -7.54
CA GLU A 143 7.66 -4.02 -7.66
C GLU A 143 6.57 -4.38 -8.65
N CYS A 144 6.76 -5.51 -9.36
CA CYS A 144 5.90 -5.88 -10.48
C CYS A 144 5.75 -4.68 -11.45
N ALA A 145 4.66 -4.63 -12.22
CA ALA A 145 4.25 -3.45 -12.97
C ALA A 145 3.30 -2.55 -12.15
N TYR A 146 3.48 -2.48 -10.82
CA TYR A 146 2.62 -1.66 -9.97
C TYR A 146 2.91 -0.17 -10.17
N THR A 147 1.89 0.58 -10.61
CA THR A 147 1.99 2.01 -10.92
C THR A 147 1.11 2.88 -10.03
N GLY A 148 0.68 2.35 -8.88
CA GLY A 148 -0.17 3.05 -7.93
C GLY A 148 -1.63 2.58 -7.91
N CYS A 149 -2.43 3.21 -7.06
CA CYS A 149 -3.85 2.90 -6.87
C CYS A 149 -4.76 3.76 -7.76
N ASP A 150 -5.94 3.25 -8.13
CA ASP A 150 -7.00 4.07 -8.72
C ASP A 150 -7.59 5.02 -7.66
N GLU A 151 -7.36 6.34 -7.82
CA GLU A 151 -7.87 7.35 -6.90
C GLU A 151 -9.38 7.27 -6.66
N LYS A 152 -10.17 6.80 -7.63
CA LYS A 152 -11.62 6.64 -7.47
C LYS A 152 -11.95 5.56 -6.45
N LEU A 153 -11.21 4.45 -6.46
CA LEU A 153 -11.35 3.38 -5.47
C LEU A 153 -10.95 3.88 -4.09
N VAL A 154 -9.87 4.65 -4.01
CA VAL A 154 -9.39 5.22 -2.76
C VAL A 154 -10.39 6.20 -2.14
N LYS A 155 -10.98 7.10 -2.94
CA LYS A 155 -11.93 8.13 -2.49
C LYS A 155 -13.12 7.57 -1.73
N LYS A 156 -13.55 6.33 -2.01
CA LYS A 156 -14.68 5.70 -1.30
C LYS A 156 -14.42 5.49 0.20
N TYR A 157 -13.15 5.39 0.60
CA TYR A 157 -12.74 5.19 1.99
C TYR A 157 -12.56 6.49 2.79
N PHE A 158 -12.59 7.65 2.14
CA PHE A 158 -12.49 8.94 2.81
C PHE A 158 -13.87 9.44 3.26
N PRO A 159 -13.96 10.24 4.33
CA PRO A 159 -15.19 10.96 4.69
C PRO A 159 -15.67 11.83 3.53
N LYS A 160 -16.99 11.94 3.32
CA LYS A 160 -17.56 12.77 2.24
C LYS A 160 -17.35 14.27 2.45
N GLU A 161 -17.06 14.68 3.68
CA GLU A 161 -16.95 16.08 4.12
C GLU A 161 -15.53 16.65 3.99
N ILE A 162 -14.60 15.89 3.40
CA ILE A 162 -13.23 16.33 3.12
C ILE A 162 -12.94 16.02 1.64
N ILE A 163 -13.36 16.94 0.76
CA ILE A 163 -12.85 17.08 -0.61
C ILE A 163 -12.51 18.55 -0.80
#